data_AF-A0A101A5S9-F1
#
_entry.id   AF-A0A101A5S9-F1
#
_cell.length_a   1.000
_cell.length_b   1.000
_cell.length_c   1.000
_cell.angle_alpha   90.00
_cell.angle_beta   90.00
_cell.angle_gamma   90.00
#
_symmetry.space_group_name_H-M   'P 1'
#
loop_
_entity.id
_entity.type
_entity.pdbx_description
1 polymer ?
#
loop_
_entity_poly.entity_id
_entity_poly.type
_entity_poly.pdbx_seq_one_letter_code
_entity_poly.pdbx_strand_id
1 'polypeptide(L)'
;MDSDQHRGLTAWKRRQHAARRFSPLDCGCPDPWPCRCSLPPLSDKMIDAGRDAALHVLALGQVPLLEVEVLQALWRRGGEDRELAELLYTLTDGAIA
;
A
#
# COMPACT_ATOMS: atom_id res chain seq x y z
N MET A 1 26.40 -29.34 9.20
CA MET A 1 25.75 -28.02 9.10
C MET A 1 26.43 -27.27 7.97
N ASP A 2 25.84 -27.14 6.76
CA ASP A 2 26.24 -26.07 5.81
C ASP A 2 25.49 -26.04 4.46
N SER A 3 24.86 -27.12 4.02
CA SER A 3 24.27 -27.17 2.67
C SER A 3 23.01 -26.31 2.51
N ASP A 4 22.28 -26.06 3.60
CA ASP A 4 21.01 -25.33 3.58
C ASP A 4 21.21 -23.80 3.56
N GLN A 5 22.23 -23.32 4.28
CA GLN A 5 22.63 -21.91 4.27
C GLN A 5 23.14 -21.47 2.89
N HIS A 6 23.88 -22.34 2.20
CA HIS A 6 24.38 -22.07 0.84
C HIS A 6 23.25 -22.01 -0.21
N ARG A 7 22.21 -22.84 -0.05
CA ARG A 7 20.99 -22.77 -0.89
C ARG A 7 20.24 -21.46 -0.68
N GLY A 8 20.12 -21.01 0.57
CA GLY A 8 19.50 -19.72 0.91
C GLY A 8 20.18 -18.52 0.24
N LEU A 9 21.51 -18.44 0.31
CA LEU A 9 22.29 -17.36 -0.33
C LEU A 9 22.14 -17.34 -1.85
N THR A 10 22.14 -18.52 -2.49
CA THR A 10 21.98 -18.62 -3.95
C THR A 10 20.57 -18.20 -4.39
N ALA A 11 19.54 -18.60 -3.65
CA ALA A 11 18.17 -18.17 -3.91
C ALA A 11 18.00 -16.65 -3.75
N TRP A 12 18.60 -16.08 -2.70
CA TRP A 12 18.58 -14.63 -2.47
C TRP A 12 19.26 -13.85 -3.60
N LYS A 13 20.45 -14.27 -4.06
CA LYS A 13 21.15 -13.60 -5.19
C LYS A 13 20.34 -13.62 -6.48
N ARG A 14 19.70 -14.75 -6.82
CA ARG A 14 18.81 -14.82 -8.01
C ARG A 14 17.67 -13.84 -7.91
N ARG A 15 17.01 -13.77 -6.74
CA ARG A 15 15.90 -12.83 -6.51
C ARG A 15 16.38 -11.39 -6.64
N GLN A 16 17.47 -11.04 -5.96
CA GLN A 16 18.03 -9.69 -5.99
C GLN A 16 18.38 -9.27 -7.43
N HIS A 17 18.99 -10.16 -8.22
CA HIS A 17 19.28 -9.90 -9.62
C HIS A 17 18.00 -9.76 -10.47
N ALA A 18 16.98 -10.57 -10.20
CA ALA A 18 15.70 -10.47 -10.89
C ALA A 18 14.99 -9.14 -10.62
N ALA A 19 15.01 -8.66 -9.37
CA ALA A 19 14.40 -7.39 -8.96
C ALA A 19 15.02 -6.18 -9.69
N ARG A 20 16.34 -6.19 -9.91
CA ARG A 20 17.07 -5.14 -10.65
C ARG A 20 16.65 -4.98 -12.12
N ARG A 21 15.88 -5.91 -12.68
CA ARG A 21 15.35 -5.81 -14.06
C ARG A 21 14.06 -5.00 -14.14
N PHE A 22 13.47 -4.66 -12.99
CA PHE A 22 12.29 -3.80 -12.91
C PHE A 22 12.70 -2.38 -12.49
N SER A 23 11.85 -1.40 -12.79
CA SER A 23 11.98 -0.07 -12.23
C SER A 23 11.95 -0.16 -10.69
N PRO A 24 12.71 0.70 -9.98
CA PRO A 24 12.58 0.82 -8.52
C PRO A 24 11.13 1.10 -8.11
N LEU A 25 10.78 0.70 -6.89
CA LEU A 25 9.53 1.07 -6.24
C LEU A 25 9.43 2.59 -6.11
N ASP A 26 8.23 3.13 -5.90
CA ASP A 26 8.00 4.57 -5.70
C ASP A 26 8.78 5.12 -4.49
N CYS A 27 9.05 4.26 -3.50
CA CYS A 27 9.91 4.57 -2.36
C CYS A 27 11.43 4.53 -2.68
N GLY A 28 11.81 4.37 -3.94
CA GLY A 28 13.19 4.28 -4.44
C GLY A 28 13.89 2.93 -4.18
N CYS A 29 13.23 1.99 -3.49
CA CYS A 29 13.82 0.69 -3.19
C CYS A 29 13.85 -0.21 -4.44
N PRO A 30 14.96 -0.91 -4.73
CA PRO A 30 15.08 -1.74 -5.93
C PRO A 30 14.46 -3.14 -5.81
N ASP A 31 14.23 -3.65 -4.60
CA ASP A 31 13.59 -4.96 -4.36
C ASP A 31 12.44 -4.78 -3.35
N PRO A 32 11.21 -5.20 -3.69
CA PRO A 32 10.06 -5.11 -2.78
C PRO A 32 10.19 -5.98 -1.52
N TRP A 33 10.98 -7.04 -1.55
CA TRP A 33 11.04 -7.98 -0.41
C TRP A 33 11.84 -7.52 0.80
N PRO A 34 13.06 -6.95 0.64
CA PRO A 34 13.75 -6.32 1.76
C PRO A 34 13.21 -4.92 2.06
N CYS A 35 12.38 -4.32 1.19
CA CYS A 35 11.80 -3.01 1.45
C CYS A 35 10.96 -3.03 2.74
N ARG A 36 11.11 -1.96 3.52
CA ARG A 36 10.41 -1.73 4.80
C ARG A 36 9.84 -0.31 4.89
N CYS A 37 9.81 0.43 3.78
CA CYS A 37 9.42 1.84 3.76
C CYS A 37 7.95 2.07 4.16
N SER A 38 7.10 1.05 4.04
CA SER A 38 5.70 1.07 4.50
C SER A 38 5.51 0.53 5.92
N LEU A 39 6.60 0.36 6.70
CA LEU A 39 6.53 0.00 8.10
C LEU A 39 6.87 1.19 9.02
N PRO A 40 6.18 1.33 10.17
CA PRO A 40 5.02 0.52 10.59
C PRO A 40 3.78 0.79 9.71
N PRO A 41 2.81 -0.15 9.65
CA PRO A 41 1.53 0.13 9.01
C PRO A 41 0.86 1.37 9.62
N LEU A 42 -0.06 1.98 8.87
CA LEU A 42 -0.87 3.08 9.38
C LEU A 42 -1.54 2.71 10.69
N SER A 43 -1.44 3.61 11.68
CA SER A 43 -2.18 3.44 12.93
C SER A 43 -3.68 3.57 12.68
N ASP A 44 -4.49 2.95 13.54
CA ASP A 44 -5.96 3.03 13.42
C ASP A 44 -6.47 4.48 13.38
N LYS A 45 -5.85 5.36 14.18
CA LYS A 45 -6.18 6.79 14.20
C LYS A 45 -5.91 7.50 12.88
N MET A 46 -4.86 7.11 12.16
CA MET A 46 -4.56 7.69 10.84
C MET A 46 -5.57 7.22 9.80
N ILE A 47 -6.01 5.97 9.89
CA ILE A 47 -7.04 5.42 9.00
C ILE A 47 -8.38 6.12 9.27
N ASP A 48 -8.75 6.30 10.55
CA ASP A 48 -9.97 7.01 10.94
C ASP A 48 -9.92 8.48 10.48
N ALA A 49 -8.79 9.16 10.64
CA ALA A 49 -8.62 10.53 10.16
C ALA A 49 -8.78 10.65 8.64
N GLY A 50 -8.24 9.69 7.88
CA GLY A 50 -8.42 9.63 6.43
C GLY A 50 -9.87 9.41 6.01
N ARG A 51 -10.58 8.50 6.70
CA ARG A 51 -12.02 8.28 6.50
C ARG A 51 -12.83 9.54 6.76
N ASP A 52 -12.64 10.16 7.91
CA ASP A 52 -13.43 11.30 8.34
C ASP A 52 -13.18 12.51 7.43
N ALA A 53 -11.94 12.69 6.96
CA ALA A 53 -11.60 13.70 5.95
C ALA A 53 -12.31 13.43 4.61
N ALA A 54 -12.31 12.18 4.14
CA ALA A 54 -12.99 11.82 2.89
C ALA A 54 -14.50 12.06 2.97
N LEU A 55 -15.14 11.65 4.07
CA LEU A 55 -16.56 11.89 4.30
C LEU A 55 -16.89 13.39 4.35
N HIS A 56 -16.03 14.20 4.99
CA HIS A 56 -16.20 15.65 5.02
C HIS A 56 -16.13 16.27 3.61
N VAL A 57 -15.14 15.88 2.81
CA VAL A 57 -14.97 16.40 1.43
C VAL A 57 -16.14 15.96 0.53
N LEU A 58 -16.61 14.71 0.66
CA LEU A 58 -17.80 14.23 -0.05
C LEU A 58 -19.05 15.02 0.34
N ALA A 59 -19.23 15.35 1.61
CA ALA A 59 -20.35 16.16 2.09
C ALA A 59 -20.35 17.59 1.49
N LEU A 60 -19.18 18.09 1.06
CA LEU A 60 -19.04 19.35 0.33
C LEU A 60 -19.30 19.21 -1.18
N GLY A 61 -19.63 18.01 -1.66
CA GLY A 61 -19.87 17.73 -3.08
C GLY A 61 -18.60 17.58 -3.91
N GLN A 62 -17.45 17.36 -3.26
CA GLN A 62 -16.16 17.16 -3.91
C GLN A 62 -15.73 15.70 -3.82
N VAL A 63 -14.92 15.23 -4.79
CA VAL A 63 -14.35 13.87 -4.76
C VAL A 63 -12.97 13.93 -4.09
N PRO A 64 -12.78 13.32 -2.90
CA PRO A 64 -11.47 13.29 -2.26
C PRO A 64 -10.55 12.28 -2.95
N LEU A 65 -9.28 12.66 -3.07
CA LEU A 65 -8.19 11.76 -3.45
C LEU A 65 -7.46 11.31 -2.19
N LEU A 66 -7.36 10.01 -1.95
CA LEU A 66 -6.69 9.44 -0.78
C LEU A 66 -5.39 8.71 -1.16
N GLU A 67 -4.46 8.69 -0.20
CA GLU A 67 -3.29 7.83 -0.23
C GLU A 67 -3.71 6.36 -0.35
N VAL A 68 -3.00 5.59 -1.17
CA VAL A 68 -3.35 4.19 -1.47
C VAL A 68 -3.34 3.31 -0.21
N GLU A 69 -2.47 3.57 0.76
CA GLU A 69 -2.39 2.84 2.01
C GLU A 69 -3.65 3.02 2.85
N VAL A 70 -4.23 4.23 2.88
CA VAL A 70 -5.49 4.51 3.59
C VAL A 70 -6.64 3.77 2.92
N LEU A 71 -6.72 3.85 1.59
CA LEU A 71 -7.78 3.19 0.81
C LEU A 71 -7.73 1.66 0.98
N GLN A 72 -6.54 1.07 0.91
CA GLN A 72 -6.35 -0.36 1.16
C GLN A 72 -6.68 -0.75 2.61
N ALA A 73 -6.34 0.10 3.58
CA ALA A 73 -6.65 -0.15 4.99
C ALA A 73 -8.17 -0.18 5.24
N LEU A 74 -8.90 0.80 4.69
CA LEU A 74 -10.37 0.84 4.75
C LEU A 74 -11.00 -0.39 4.10
N TRP A 75 -10.54 -0.76 2.90
CA TRP A 75 -11.05 -1.95 2.21
C TRP A 75 -10.86 -3.25 3.03
N ARG A 76 -9.71 -3.39 3.69
CA ARG A 76 -9.40 -4.54 4.56
C ARG A 76 -10.26 -4.57 5.83
N ARG A 77 -10.64 -3.42 6.39
CA ARG A 77 -11.53 -3.33 7.56
C ARG A 77 -12.93 -3.87 7.28
N GLY A 78 -13.42 -3.72 6.04
CA GLY A 78 -14.73 -4.25 5.66
C GLY A 78 -15.90 -3.35 6.09
N GLY A 79 -17.13 -3.83 5.90
CA GLY A 79 -18.35 -3.07 6.23
C GLY A 79 -18.41 -1.73 5.49
N GLU A 80 -18.89 -0.70 6.18
CA GLU A 80 -19.02 0.66 5.65
C GLU A 80 -17.68 1.24 5.18
N ASP A 81 -16.56 0.90 5.84
CA ASP A 81 -15.23 1.36 5.42
C ASP A 81 -14.87 0.80 4.04
N ARG A 82 -15.26 -0.45 3.73
CA ARG A 82 -15.04 -1.03 2.39
C ARG A 82 -15.93 -0.41 1.34
N GLU A 83 -17.20 -0.22 1.66
CA GLU A 83 -18.15 0.42 0.74
C GLU A 83 -17.68 1.84 0.38
N LEU A 84 -17.17 2.59 1.36
CA LEU A 84 -16.55 3.89 1.13
C LEU A 84 -15.31 3.78 0.24
N ALA A 85 -14.41 2.82 0.51
CA ALA A 85 -13.21 2.65 -0.30
C ALA A 85 -13.53 2.32 -1.78
N GLU A 86 -14.51 1.47 -2.03
CA GLU A 86 -14.96 1.10 -3.38
C GLU A 86 -15.65 2.26 -4.10
N LEU A 87 -16.45 3.05 -3.36
CA LEU A 87 -17.06 4.28 -3.87
C LEU A 87 -15.97 5.29 -4.28
N LEU A 88 -15.01 5.57 -3.39
CA LEU A 88 -13.94 6.53 -3.66
C LEU A 88 -13.09 6.11 -4.85
N TYR A 89 -12.70 4.83 -4.92
CA TYR A 89 -11.94 4.30 -6.05
C TYR A 89 -12.69 4.47 -7.38
N THR A 90 -14.01 4.26 -7.36
CA THR A 90 -14.87 4.44 -8.55
C THR A 90 -14.95 5.91 -8.94
N LEU A 91 -15.15 6.82 -7.98
CA LEU A 91 -15.26 8.26 -8.24
C LEU A 91 -13.95 8.87 -8.76
N THR A 92 -12.80 8.29 -8.41
CA THR A 92 -11.49 8.74 -8.87
C THR A 92 -10.99 8.01 -10.13
N ASP A 93 -11.77 7.09 -10.70
CA ASP A 93 -11.34 6.19 -11.79
C ASP A 93 -10.01 5.48 -11.48
N GLY A 94 -9.84 5.12 -10.20
CA GLY A 94 -8.62 4.48 -9.70
C GLY A 94 -7.42 5.41 -9.48
N ALA A 95 -7.58 6.73 -9.62
CA ALA A 95 -6.54 7.67 -9.22
C ALA A 95 -6.32 7.61 -7.70
N ILE A 96 -5.04 7.69 -7.30
CA ILE A 96 -4.54 7.70 -5.92
C ILE A 96 -3.63 8.92 -5.73
N ALA A 97 -3.56 9.44 -4.50
CA ALA A 97 -2.74 10.61 -4.16
C ALA A 97 -1.23 10.31 -4.21
#